data_AF-A0A3D0T1F4-F1
#
_entry.id   AF-A0A3D0T1F4-F1
#
_cell.length_a   1.000
_cell.length_b   1.000
_cell.length_c   1.000
_cell.angle_alpha   90.00
_cell.angle_beta   90.00
_cell.angle_gamma   90.00
#
_symmetry.space_group_name_H-M   'P 1'
#
loop_
_entity.id
_entity.type
_entity.pdbx_description
1 polymer ?
#
loop_
_entity_poly.entity_id
_entity_poly.type
_entity_poly.pdbx_seq_one_letter_code
_entity_poly.pdbx_strand_id
1 'polypeptide(L)' 'MMILVGGEKGGSGKSCLAQNIAVYLRCEKKASVLMVDCDPQRTTSDWAQERSSNEELPSINCIQL' A
#
# COMPACT_ATOMS: atom_id res chain seq x y z
N MET A 1 -7.87 -11.14 6.98
CA MET A 1 -6.47 -11.60 6.85
C MET A 1 -5.57 -10.39 7.05
N MET A 2 -4.46 -10.54 7.77
CA MET A 2 -3.45 -9.48 7.96
C MET A 2 -2.13 -9.95 7.35
N ILE A 3 -1.47 -9.07 6.59
CA ILE A 3 -0.15 -9.31 6.00
C ILE A 3 0.76 -8.20 6.50
N LEU A 4 1.86 -8.54 7.16
CA LEU A 4 2.89 -7.60 7.60
C LEU A 4 4.10 -7.70 6.66
N VAL A 5 4.49 -6.59 6.05
CA VAL A 5 5.73 -6.47 5.27
C VAL A 5 6.69 -5.58 6.06
N GLY A 6 7.56 -6.22 6.86
CA GLY A 6 8.50 -5.54 7.76
C GLY A 6 9.97 -5.78 7.39
N GLY A 7 10.86 -4.98 7.97
CA GLY A 7 12.30 -5.15 7.87
C GLY A 7 13.09 -3.89 8.23
N GLU A 8 14.26 -4.06 8.85
CA GLU A 8 15.04 -2.96 9.42
C GLU A 8 15.84 -2.17 8.38
N LYS A 9 16.27 -2.83 7.30
CA LYS A 9 17.07 -2.18 6.27
C LYS A 9 16.20 -1.24 5.43
N GLY A 10 16.58 0.04 5.39
CA GLY A 10 16.05 1.00 4.41
C GLY A 10 16.40 0.58 2.98
N GLY A 11 15.48 0.78 2.04
CA GLY A 11 15.70 0.47 0.62
C GLY A 11 15.62 -1.02 0.23
N SER A 12 15.21 -1.91 1.14
CA SER A 12 15.03 -3.35 0.82
C SER A 12 13.76 -3.69 0.02
N GLY A 13 12.96 -2.69 -0.36
CA GLY A 13 11.76 -2.88 -1.19
C GLY A 13 10.47 -3.19 -0.42
N LYS A 14 10.41 -2.99 0.90
CA LYS A 14 9.23 -3.26 1.74
C LYS A 14 7.96 -2.60 1.25
N SER A 15 7.98 -1.26 1.11
CA SER A 15 6.83 -0.48 0.65
C SER A 15 6.41 -0.88 -0.76
N CYS A 16 7.38 -1.06 -1.66
CA CYS A 16 7.14 -1.52 -3.03
C CYS A 16 6.40 -2.87 -3.06
N LEU A 17 6.84 -3.85 -2.27
CA LEU A 17 6.19 -5.15 -2.20
C LEU A 17 4.77 -5.04 -1.60
N ALA A 18 4.61 -4.30 -0.50
CA ALA A 18 3.31 -4.11 0.14
C ALA A 18 2.29 -3.45 -0.81
N GLN A 19 2.71 -2.42 -1.55
CA GLN A 19 1.89 -1.71 -2.53
C GLN A 19 1.45 -2.63 -3.67
N ASN A 20 2.38 -3.42 -4.24
CA ASN A 20 2.05 -4.33 -5.34
C ASN A 20 1.11 -5.47 -4.90
N ILE A 21 1.29 -6.02 -3.69
CA ILE A 21 0.37 -6.99 -3.12
C ILE A 21 -1.02 -6.36 -2.96
N ALA A 22 -1.11 -5.13 -2.44
CA ALA A 22 -2.38 -4.42 -2.30
C ALA A 22 -3.09 -4.21 -3.64
N VAL A 23 -2.35 -3.81 -4.67
CA VAL A 23 -2.88 -3.66 -6.04
C VAL A 23 -3.38 -4.99 -6.59
N TYR A 24 -2.60 -6.07 -6.48
CA TYR A 24 -3.01 -7.39 -6.95
C TYR A 24 -4.30 -7.87 -6.26
N LEU A 25 -4.36 -7.75 -4.93
CA LEU A 25 -5.55 -8.13 -4.17
C LEU A 25 -6.76 -7.30 -4.56
N ARG A 26 -6.58 -5.99 -4.81
CA ARG A 26 -7.67 -5.10 -5.20
C ARG A 26 -8.15 -5.34 -6.63
N CYS A 27 -7.24 -5.41 -7.60
CA CYS A 27 -7.58 -5.48 -9.02
C CYS A 27 -7.94 -6.91 -9.46
N GLU A 28 -7.09 -7.88 -9.15
CA GLU A 28 -7.24 -9.26 -9.65
C GLU A 28 -8.17 -10.10 -8.78
N LYS A 29 -8.10 -9.92 -7.46
CA LYS A 29 -8.93 -10.67 -6.51
C LYS A 29 -10.21 -9.94 -6.10
N LYS A 30 -10.38 -8.68 -6.51
CA LYS A 30 -11.53 -7.83 -6.15
C LYS A 30 -11.76 -7.76 -4.63
N ALA A 31 -10.68 -7.89 -3.85
CA ALA A 31 -10.75 -7.88 -2.39
C ALA A 31 -10.88 -6.44 -1.85
N SER A 32 -11.44 -6.32 -0.65
CA SER A 32 -11.33 -5.09 0.14
C SER A 32 -9.95 -5.02 0.78
N VAL A 33 -9.22 -3.94 0.54
CA VAL A 33 -7.84 -3.76 1.00
C VAL A 33 -7.73 -2.44 1.77
N LEU A 34 -7.14 -2.52 2.95
CA LEU A 34 -6.72 -1.37 3.75
C LEU A 34 -5.21 -1.50 3.98
N MET A 35 -4.45 -0.50 3.58
CA MET A 35 -3.03 -0.39 3.87
C MET A 35 -2.84 0.39 5.18
N VAL A 36 -1.88 -0.05 5.99
CA VAL A 36 -1.46 0.65 7.20
C VAL A 36 0.02 0.99 7.04
N ASP A 37 0.34 2.27 6.95
CA ASP A 37 1.71 2.76 6.83
C ASP A 37 2.26 3.07 8.22
N CYS A 38 3.22 2.26 8.65
CA CYS A 38 3.92 2.43 9.92
C CYS A 38 5.33 3.01 9.74
N ASP A 39 5.69 3.43 8.52
CA ASP A 39 6.99 4.04 8.24
C ASP A 39 6.91 5.57 8.41
N PRO A 40 7.73 6.20 9.27
CA PRO A 40 7.78 7.65 9.41
C PRO A 40 8.08 8.40 8.11
N GLN A 41 8.68 7.75 7.11
CA GLN A 41 8.93 8.34 5.79
C GLN A 41 7.69 8.42 4.89
N ARG A 42 6.56 7.78 5.27
CA ARG A 42 5.25 7.92 4.61
C ARG A 42 5.19 7.55 3.13
N THR A 43 6.17 6.79 2.64
CA THR A 43 6.28 6.44 1.21
C THR A 43 5.05 5.71 0.69
N THR A 44 4.36 4.94 1.54
CA THR A 44 3.13 4.23 1.13
C THR A 44 1.91 5.15 1.14
N SER A 45 1.84 6.05 2.13
CA SER A 45 0.77 7.04 2.24
C SER A 45 0.77 8.01 1.05
N ASP A 46 1.93 8.55 0.70
CA ASP A 46 2.09 9.48 -0.44
C ASP A 46 1.70 8.78 -1.76
N TRP A 47 2.19 7.56 -1.96
CA TRP A 47 1.82 6.74 -3.12
C TRP A 47 0.31 6.48 -3.21
N ALA A 48 -0.34 6.18 -2.07
CA ALA A 48 -1.78 5.92 -2.06
C ALA A 48 -2.58 7.18 -2.40
N GLN A 49 -2.12 8.35 -1.93
CA GLN A 49 -2.74 9.63 -2.27
C GLN A 49 -2.59 9.95 -3.76
N GLU A 50 -1.39 9.82 -4.32
CA GLU A 50 -1.15 10.01 -5.76
C GLU A 50 -2.01 9.06 -6.59
N ARG A 51 -2.06 7.78 -6.22
CA ARG A 51 -2.90 6.78 -6.88
C ARG A 51 -4.38 7.16 -6.83
N SER A 52 -4.86 7.68 -5.70
CA SER A 52 -6.26 8.07 -5.53
C SER A 52 -6.70 9.24 -6.40
N SER A 53 -5.75 10.05 -6.89
CA SER A 53 -6.04 11.13 -7.84
C SER A 53 -6.41 10.63 -9.24
N ASN A 54 -6.16 9.36 -9.54
CA ASN A 54 -6.54 8.73 -10.80
C ASN A 54 -7.86 7.95 -10.64
N GLU A 55 -8.95 8.52 -11.17
CA GLU A 55 -10.30 7.96 -11.09
C GLU A 55 -10.49 6.64 -11.86
N GLU A 56 -9.62 6.34 -12.83
CA GLU A 56 -9.70 5.08 -13.60
C GLU A 56 -9.21 3.88 -12.78
N LEU A 57 -8.49 4.12 -11.68
CA LEU A 57 -7.90 3.06 -10.87
C LEU A 57 -8.82 2.69 -9.70
N PRO A 58 -8.96 1.38 -9.39
CA PRO A 58 -9.65 0.96 -8.18
C PRO A 58 -9.00 1.56 -6.93
N SER A 59 -9.83 2.17 -6.08
CA SER A 59 -9.41 2.80 -4.83
C SER A 59 -8.75 1.81 -3.88
N ILE A 60 -7.67 2.25 -3.24
CA ILE A 60 -6.99 1.54 -2.16
C ILE A 60 -6.82 2.55 -1.03
N ASN A 61 -7.45 2.28 0.10
CA ASN A 61 -7.34 3.16 1.26
C ASN A 61 -6.05 2.89 2.01
N CYS A 62 -5.39 3.94 2.46
CA CYS A 62 -4.22 3.88 3.31
C CYS A 62 -4.44 4.75 4.54
N ILE A 63 -4.13 4.21 5.71
CA ILE A 63 -4.05 4.95 6.96
C ILE A 63 -2.60 4.96 7.43
N GLN A 64 -2.19 6.06 8.03
CA GLN A 64 -0.88 6.19 8.64
C GLN A 64 -1.01 6.13 10.16
N LEU A 65 -0.08 5.44 10.81
CA LEU A 65 0.07 5.46 12.27
C LEU A 65 1.11 6.49 12.74
#